data_AF-A0A4Q1AM14-F1
#
_entry.id   AF-A0A4Q1AM14-F1
#
_cell.length_a   1.000
_cell.length_b   1.000
_cell.length_c   1.000
_cell.angle_alpha   90.00
_cell.angle_beta   90.00
_cell.angle_gamma   90.00
#
_symmetry.space_group_name_H-M   'P 1'
#
loop_
_entity.id
_entity.type
_entity.pdbx_description
1 polymer ?
#
loop_
_entity_poly.entity_id
_entity_poly.type
_entity_poly.pdbx_seq_one_letter_code
_entity_poly.pdbx_strand_id
1 'polypeptide(L)'
;MNLLYKELNKPLLNSKKIGLFITFCAILGGLLVAYTAMTFLVYIIPGSLGESITMPLLFNTLAWSIAALWISVSASKLIALKRVIIPTTIFIILIFIFYLR
;
A
#
# COMPACT_ATOMS: atom_id res chain seq x y z
N MET A 1 -10.99 6.29 25.15
CA MET A 1 -10.90 5.46 23.92
C MET A 1 -11.89 6.01 22.90
N ASN A 2 -11.43 6.74 21.87
CA ASN A 2 -12.30 7.51 20.97
C ASN A 2 -13.34 6.64 20.24
N LEU A 3 -14.57 7.15 20.10
CA LEU A 3 -15.71 6.49 19.43
C LEU A 3 -15.33 5.99 18.02
N LEU A 4 -14.52 6.77 17.32
CA LEU A 4 -13.99 6.52 15.97
C LEU A 4 -13.14 5.24 15.89
N TYR A 5 -12.32 4.97 16.91
CA TYR A 5 -11.50 3.75 16.97
C TYR A 5 -12.36 2.50 17.17
N LYS A 6 -13.41 2.61 18.00
CA LYS A 6 -14.39 1.51 18.20
C LYS A 6 -15.13 1.19 16.91
N GLU A 7 -15.55 2.20 16.13
CA GLU A 7 -16.22 1.98 14.84
C GLU A 7 -15.31 1.34 13.78
N LEU A 8 -14.03 1.72 13.73
CA LEU A 8 -13.04 1.19 12.78
C LEU A 8 -12.60 -0.25 13.11
N ASN A 9 -12.64 -0.63 14.39
CA ASN A 9 -12.22 -1.95 14.86
C ASN A 9 -13.37 -2.98 14.91
N LYS A 10 -14.59 -2.62 14.48
CA LYS A 10 -15.71 -3.58 14.41
C LYS A 10 -15.37 -4.69 13.40
N PRO A 11 -15.45 -5.97 13.83
CA PRO A 11 -15.30 -7.10 12.92
C PRO A 11 -16.45 -7.14 11.92
N LEU A 12 -16.24 -7.88 10.82
CA LEU A 12 -17.06 -7.92 9.61
C LEU A 12 -18.45 -8.59 9.82
N LEU A 13 -19.27 -8.07 10.74
CA LEU A 13 -20.60 -8.61 11.07
C LEU A 13 -21.75 -7.92 10.31
N ASN A 14 -21.51 -6.78 9.65
CA ASN A 14 -22.54 -6.05 8.91
C ASN A 14 -21.98 -5.53 7.56
N SER A 15 -22.22 -6.30 6.50
CA SER A 15 -21.14 -6.59 5.53
C SER A 15 -21.08 -5.72 4.27
N LYS A 16 -22.06 -4.86 3.98
CA LYS A 16 -22.06 -4.13 2.69
C LYS A 16 -21.18 -2.86 2.71
N LYS A 17 -21.38 -1.99 3.70
CA LYS A 17 -20.61 -0.73 3.82
C LYS A 17 -19.17 -0.94 4.27
N ILE A 18 -18.91 -2.01 5.04
CA ILE A 18 -17.56 -2.36 5.50
C ILE A 18 -16.74 -2.94 4.35
N GLY A 19 -17.32 -3.86 3.57
CA GLY A 19 -16.67 -4.43 2.39
C GLY A 19 -16.29 -3.36 1.38
N LEU A 20 -17.18 -2.41 1.08
CA LEU A 20 -16.91 -1.33 0.13
C LEU A 20 -15.72 -0.44 0.55
N PHE A 21 -15.60 -0.14 1.85
CA PHE A 21 -14.43 0.61 2.36
C PHE A 21 -13.13 -0.19 2.18
N ILE A 22 -13.14 -1.48 2.49
CA ILE A 22 -11.96 -2.34 2.34
C ILE A 22 -11.58 -2.48 0.86
N THR A 23 -12.55 -2.66 -0.04
CA THR A 23 -12.31 -2.69 -1.49
C THR A 23 -11.70 -1.39 -1.98
N PHE A 24 -12.21 -0.24 -1.52
CA PHE A 24 -11.64 1.07 -1.87
C PHE A 24 -10.19 1.21 -1.36
N CYS A 25 -9.93 0.82 -0.11
CA CYS A 25 -8.57 0.77 0.43
C CYS A 25 -7.67 -0.20 -0.34
N ALA A 26 -8.20 -1.33 -0.81
CA ALA A 26 -7.43 -2.31 -1.57
C ALA A 26 -7.02 -1.76 -2.94
N ILE A 27 -7.94 -1.13 -3.67
CA ILE A 27 -7.66 -0.56 -5.00
C ILE A 27 -6.69 0.63 -4.85
N LEU A 28 -7.09 1.69 -4.14
CA LEU A 28 -6.30 2.92 -4.07
C LEU A 28 -5.07 2.77 -3.19
N GLY A 29 -5.22 2.10 -2.05
CA GLY A 29 -4.09 1.88 -1.13
C GLY A 29 -3.09 0.87 -1.69
N GLY A 30 -3.55 -0.17 -2.37
CA GLY A 30 -2.66 -1.08 -3.09
C GLY A 30 -1.86 -0.36 -4.17
N LEU A 31 -2.51 0.56 -4.90
CA LEU A 31 -1.87 1.35 -5.95
C LEU A 31 -0.79 2.25 -5.37
N LEU A 32 -1.12 2.95 -4.27
CA LEU A 32 -0.19 3.81 -3.55
C LEU A 32 1.03 3.03 -3.07
N VAL A 33 0.83 1.90 -2.39
CA VAL A 33 1.92 1.04 -1.89
C VAL A 33 2.80 0.58 -3.04
N ALA A 34 2.20 0.09 -4.13
CA ALA A 34 2.94 -0.40 -5.31
C ALA A 34 3.79 0.69 -5.95
N TYR A 35 3.25 1.90 -6.15
CA TYR A 35 4.03 3.01 -6.69
C TYR A 35 5.16 3.45 -5.77
N THR A 36 4.94 3.56 -4.46
CA THR A 36 6.05 3.86 -3.54
C THR A 36 7.12 2.77 -3.52
N ALA A 37 6.74 1.49 -3.63
CA ALA A 37 7.69 0.40 -3.77
C ALA A 37 8.47 0.48 -5.09
N MET A 38 7.78 0.79 -6.20
CA MET A 38 8.38 1.00 -7.51
C MET A 38 9.42 2.12 -7.46
N THR A 39 9.06 3.28 -6.91
CA THR A 39 9.97 4.42 -6.74
C THR A 39 11.18 4.05 -5.91
N PHE A 40 10.99 3.30 -4.81
CA PHE A 40 12.11 2.83 -4.00
C PHE A 40 13.06 1.91 -4.78
N LEU A 41 12.53 0.98 -5.59
CA LEU A 41 13.34 0.10 -6.42
C LEU A 41 14.19 0.85 -7.45
N VAL A 42 13.67 1.94 -8.02
CA VAL A 42 14.43 2.80 -8.96
C VAL A 42 15.69 3.36 -8.31
N TYR A 43 15.64 3.72 -7.02
CA TYR A 43 16.80 4.23 -6.29
C TYR A 43 17.82 3.14 -5.89
N ILE A 44 17.40 1.89 -5.80
CA ILE A 44 18.29 0.77 -5.45
C ILE A 44 19.02 0.23 -6.68
N ILE A 45 18.36 0.18 -7.84
CA ILE A 45 18.92 -0.46 -9.04
C ILE A 45 20.03 0.42 -9.61
N PRO A 46 21.28 -0.07 -9.67
CA PRO A 46 22.37 0.65 -10.30
C PRO A 46 22.15 0.69 -11.81
N GLY A 47 22.15 1.88 -12.40
CA GLY A 47 21.93 2.05 -13.84
C GLY A 47 21.56 3.49 -14.19
N SER A 48 21.41 3.74 -15.49
CA SER A 48 20.80 4.99 -15.96
C SER A 48 19.32 5.04 -15.55
N LEU A 49 18.77 6.25 -15.36
CA LEU A 49 17.36 6.41 -14.95
C LEU A 49 16.37 5.66 -15.86
N GLY A 50 16.67 5.56 -17.16
CA GLY A 50 15.84 4.84 -18.13
C GLY A 50 15.93 3.31 -18.00
N GLU A 51 17.07 2.76 -17.62
CA GLU A 51 17.22 1.32 -17.40
C GLU A 51 16.61 0.91 -16.05
N SER A 52 16.85 1.70 -15.01
CA SER A 52 16.38 1.41 -13.65
C SER A 52 14.85 1.48 -13.51
N ILE A 53 14.13 2.22 -14.36
CA ILE A 53 12.67 2.28 -14.32
C ILE A 53 11.98 1.09 -15.01
N THR A 54 12.66 0.43 -15.96
CA THR A 54 12.06 -0.61 -16.81
C THR A 54 11.59 -1.81 -15.99
N MET A 55 12.45 -2.33 -15.11
CA MET A 55 12.10 -3.49 -14.26
C MET A 55 10.96 -3.17 -13.26
N PRO A 56 11.03 -2.11 -12.45
CA PRO A 56 9.95 -1.74 -11.54
C PRO A 56 8.61 -1.49 -12.26
N LEU A 57 8.64 -0.89 -13.46
CA LEU A 57 7.43 -0.62 -14.23
C LEU A 57 6.75 -1.91 -14.71
N LEU A 58 7.53 -2.87 -15.23
CA LEU A 58 7.01 -4.17 -15.68
C LEU A 58 6.30 -4.94 -14.56
N PHE A 59 6.83 -4.88 -13.33
CA PHE A 59 6.26 -5.57 -12.19
C PHE A 59 5.21 -4.75 -11.40
N ASN A 60 5.01 -3.47 -11.72
CA ASN A 60 4.13 -2.59 -10.95
C ASN A 60 2.69 -3.11 -10.87
N THR A 61 2.10 -3.58 -11.97
CA THR A 61 0.73 -4.12 -11.99
C THR A 61 0.59 -5.40 -11.16
N LEU A 62 1.63 -6.26 -11.17
CA LEU A 62 1.67 -7.46 -10.35
C LEU A 62 1.78 -7.10 -8.87
N ALA A 63 2.70 -6.20 -8.52
CA ALA A 63 2.87 -5.69 -7.16
C ALA A 63 1.59 -5.05 -6.64
N TRP A 64 0.90 -4.25 -7.48
CA TRP A 64 -0.39 -3.67 -7.15
C TRP A 64 -1.45 -4.73 -6.89
N SER A 65 -1.57 -5.74 -7.75
CA SER A 65 -2.54 -6.82 -7.59
C SER A 65 -2.31 -7.61 -6.30
N ILE A 66 -1.05 -7.90 -5.97
CA ILE A 66 -0.66 -8.58 -4.72
C ILE A 66 -0.99 -7.70 -3.51
N ALA A 67 -0.65 -6.40 -3.55
CA ALA A 67 -0.95 -5.47 -2.46
C ALA A 67 -2.46 -5.30 -2.27
N ALA A 68 -3.23 -5.18 -3.35
CA ALA A 68 -4.68 -5.09 -3.32
C ALA A 68 -5.31 -6.36 -2.73
N LEU A 69 -4.82 -7.55 -3.11
CA LEU A 69 -5.26 -8.82 -2.52
C LEU A 69 -4.92 -8.88 -1.02
N TRP A 70 -3.71 -8.48 -0.64
CA TRP A 70 -3.31 -8.43 0.77
C TRP A 70 -4.18 -7.48 1.59
N ILE A 71 -4.58 -6.33 1.05
CA ILE A 71 -5.47 -5.39 1.74
C ILE A 71 -6.91 -5.89 1.75
N SER A 72 -7.39 -6.55 0.69
CA SER A 72 -8.79 -7.01 0.59
C SER A 72 -9.14 -8.09 1.61
N VAL A 73 -8.17 -8.93 2.00
CA VAL A 73 -8.33 -9.99 3.02
C VAL A 73 -8.28 -9.44 4.46
N SER A 74 -8.48 -8.14 4.66
CA SER A 74 -8.45 -7.53 6.00
C SER A 74 -9.71 -7.83 6.82
N ALA A 75 -9.54 -8.20 8.09
CA ALA A 75 -10.64 -8.54 8.99
C ALA A 75 -11.46 -7.33 9.51
N SER A 76 -10.89 -6.12 9.42
CA SER A 76 -11.55 -4.87 9.82
C SER A 76 -11.05 -3.68 9.00
N LYS A 77 -11.79 -2.57 9.02
CA LYS A 77 -11.39 -1.32 8.33
C LYS A 77 -10.06 -0.79 8.84
N LEU A 78 -9.82 -0.90 10.15
CA LEU A 78 -8.58 -0.47 10.76
C LEU A 78 -7.39 -1.27 10.24
N ILE A 79 -7.53 -2.58 10.07
CA ILE A 79 -6.47 -3.44 9.54
C ILE A 79 -6.19 -3.09 8.09
N ALA A 80 -7.24 -2.91 7.27
CA ALA A 80 -7.08 -2.49 5.87
C ALA A 80 -6.30 -1.17 5.76
N LEU A 81 -6.64 -0.18 6.59
CA LEU A 81 -5.97 1.12 6.60
C LEU A 81 -4.51 0.99 7.06
N LYS A 82 -4.24 0.20 8.10
CA LYS A 82 -2.87 -0.07 8.58
C LYS A 82 -2.01 -0.74 7.50
N ARG A 83 -2.59 -1.67 6.73
CA ARG A 83 -1.91 -2.34 5.61
C ARG A 83 -1.57 -1.40 4.45
N VAL A 84 -2.14 -0.20 4.39
CA VAL A 84 -1.76 0.85 3.44
C VAL A 84 -0.74 1.80 4.07
N ILE A 85 -1.07 2.36 5.24
CA ILE A 85 -0.26 3.42 5.86
C ILE A 85 1.13 2.91 6.26
N ILE A 86 1.22 1.71 6.86
CA ILE A 86 2.49 1.21 7.38
C ILE A 86 3.50 0.98 6.24
N PRO A 87 3.20 0.19 5.18
CA PRO A 87 4.15 -0.01 4.10
C PRO A 87 4.51 1.28 3.36
N THR A 88 3.53 2.14 3.06
CA THR A 88 3.79 3.42 2.39
C THR A 88 4.71 4.31 3.21
N THR A 89 4.51 4.42 4.52
CA THR A 89 5.37 5.22 5.39
C THR A 89 6.80 4.68 5.41
N ILE A 90 6.98 3.35 5.48
CA ILE A 90 8.30 2.71 5.43
C ILE A 90 8.99 3.04 4.10
N PHE A 91 8.32 2.88 2.97
CA PHE A 91 8.91 3.20 1.66
C PHE A 91 9.25 4.68 1.51
N ILE A 92 8.41 5.60 1.99
CA ILE A 92 8.72 7.03 1.97
C ILE A 92 9.98 7.35 2.77
N ILE A 93 10.11 6.79 3.99
CA ILE A 93 11.30 6.99 4.82
C ILE A 93 12.55 6.47 4.10
N LEU A 94 12.46 5.27 3.52
CA LEU A 94 13.58 4.70 2.77
C LEU A 94 13.96 5.55 1.55
N ILE A 95 12.99 5.99 0.76
CA ILE A 95 13.22 6.90 -0.37
C ILE A 95 13.90 8.18 0.10
N PHE A 96 13.45 8.76 1.22
CA PHE A 96 14.06 9.98 1.77
C PHE A 96 15.52 9.77 2.16
N ILE A 97 15.86 8.63 2.77
CA ILE A 97 17.24 8.28 3.12
C ILE A 97 18.11 8.12 1.86
N PHE A 98 17.60 7.45 0.82
CA PHE A 98 18.32 7.26 -0.44
C PHE A 98 18.45 8.55 -1.26
N TYR A 99 17.48 9.46 -1.16
CA TYR A 99 17.52 10.76 -1.83
C TYR A 99 18.51 11.73 -1.18
N LEU A 100 18.68 11.66 0.15
CA LEU A 100 19.60 12.54 0.88
C LEU A 100 21.08 12.07 0.79
N ARG A 101 21.31 10.81 0.40
CA ARG A 101 22.63 10.21 0.22
C ARG A 101 23.22 10.61 -1.13
#